data_AF-A0A1F5SXF6-F1
#
_entry.id   AF-A0A1F5SXF6-F1
#
_cell.length_a   1.000
_cell.length_b   1.000
_cell.length_c   1.000
_cell.angle_alpha   90.00
_cell.angle_beta   90.00
_cell.angle_gamma   90.00
#
_symmetry.space_group_name_H-M   'P 1'
#
loop_
_entity.id
_entity.type
_entity.pdbx_description
1 polymer ?
#
loop_
_entity_poly.entity_id
_entity_poly.type
_entity_poly.pdbx_seq_one_letter_code
_entity_poly.pdbx_strand_id
1 'polypeptide(L)' 'MRKQKGFTLIELLVVIAIIGLLSTLAVVALNNARMKSRDAKRVSDIKQIQTALELYYNDANSYP' A
#
# COMPACT_ATOMS: atom_id res chain seq x y z
N MET A 1 19.49 17.44 45.22
CA MET A 1 18.31 16.70 44.70
C MET A 1 18.01 17.16 43.29
N ARG A 2 18.20 16.31 42.27
CA ARG A 2 17.78 16.61 40.89
C ARG A 2 16.24 16.59 40.85
N LYS A 3 15.61 17.74 40.59
CA LYS A 3 14.16 17.79 40.34
C LYS A 3 13.88 17.04 39.04
N GLN A 4 13.26 15.86 39.13
CA GLN A 4 12.67 15.22 37.95
C GLN A 4 11.49 16.09 37.50
N LYS A 5 11.59 16.69 36.32
CA LYS A 5 10.47 17.41 35.71
C LYS A 5 9.50 16.37 35.14
N GLY A 6 8.26 16.38 35.61
CA GLY A 6 7.18 15.57 35.05
C GLY A 6 6.71 16.12 33.70
N PHE A 7 6.08 15.26 32.91
CA PHE A 7 5.44 15.61 31.65
C PHE A 7 4.24 16.54 31.91
N THR A 8 4.03 17.55 31.07
CA THR A 8 2.85 18.40 31.12
C THR A 8 1.70 17.79 30.31
N LEU A 9 0.46 18.11 30.69
CA LEU A 9 -0.73 17.72 29.92
C LEU A 9 -0.71 18.29 28.50
N ILE A 10 -0.13 19.48 28.32
CA ILE A 10 -0.02 20.15 27.01
C ILE A 10 0.91 19.35 26.09
N GLU A 11 2.06 18.89 26.59
CA GLU A 11 2.98 18.06 25.80
C GLU A 11 2.29 16.76 25.34
N LEU A 12 1.52 16.11 26.22
CA LEU A 12 0.79 14.90 25.86
C LEU A 12 -0.31 15.17 24.81
N LEU A 13 -1.04 16.27 24.95
CA LEU A 13 -2.09 16.71 24.02
C LEU A 13 -1.55 16.98 22.61
N VAL A 14 -0.40 17.67 22.52
CA VAL A 14 0.25 17.94 21.23
C VAL A 14 0.69 16.64 20.56
N VAL A 15 1.23 15.68 21.33
CA VAL A 15 1.67 14.39 20.80
C VAL A 15 0.49 13.60 20.21
N ILE A 16 -0.63 13.47 20.93
CA ILE A 16 -1.79 12.73 20.42
C ILE A 16 -2.43 13.41 19.20
N ALA A 17 -2.40 14.75 19.14
CA ALA A 17 -2.88 15.50 17.98
C ALA A 17 -2.02 15.22 16.74
N ILE A 18 -0.69 15.22 16.88
CA ILE A 18 0.24 14.89 15.78
C ILE A 18 0.06 13.43 15.34
N ILE A 19 -0.06 12.48 16.29
CA ILE A 19 -0.29 11.07 15.97
C ILE A 19 -1.61 10.90 15.21
N GLY A 20 -2.69 11.55 15.65
CA GLY A 20 -3.99 11.51 14.97
C GLY A 20 -3.91 12.03 13.53
N LEU A 21 -3.25 13.18 13.33
CA LEU A 21 -3.03 13.75 12.00
C LEU A 21 -2.26 12.79 11.09
N LEU A 22 -1.11 12.28 11.55
CA LEU A 22 -0.28 11.36 10.76
C LEU A 22 -1.01 10.04 10.46
N SER A 23 -1.80 9.53 11.41
CA SER A 23 -2.54 8.27 11.26
C SER A 23 -3.56 8.34 10.13
N THR A 24 -4.29 9.45 9.99
CA THR A 24 -5.27 9.62 8.91
C THR A 24 -4.61 9.65 7.54
N LEU A 25 -3.51 10.39 7.38
CA LEU A 25 -2.72 10.43 6.15
C LEU A 25 -2.15 9.05 5.78
N ALA A 26 -1.65 8.30 6.78
CA ALA A 26 -1.12 6.96 6.58
C ALA A 26 -2.19 5.98 6.06
N VAL A 27 -3.42 6.03 6.60
CA VAL A 27 -4.53 5.17 6.16
C VAL A 27 -4.92 5.46 4.72
N VAL A 28 -5.04 6.75 4.34
CA VAL A 28 -5.35 7.14 2.96
C VAL A 28 -4.26 6.68 1.99
N ALA A 29 -2.99 6.88 2.35
CA ALA A 29 -1.85 6.44 1.55
C ALA A 29 -1.83 4.91 1.37
N LEU A 30 -2.09 4.16 2.45
CA LEU A 30 -2.15 2.70 2.42
C LEU A 30 -3.28 2.18 1.52
N ASN A 31 -4.47 2.78 1.60
CA ASN A 31 -5.59 2.40 0.74
C ASN A 31 -5.27 2.62 -0.74
N ASN A 32 -4.67 3.76 -1.08
CA ASN A 32 -4.21 4.05 -2.44
C ASN A 32 -3.13 3.06 -2.91
N ALA A 33 -2.16 2.72 -2.06
CA ALA A 33 -1.13 1.74 -2.38
C ALA A 33 -1.72 0.34 -2.62
N ARG A 34 -2.71 -0.08 -1.81
CA ARG A 34 -3.43 -1.35 -2.00
C ARG A 34 -4.20 -1.38 -3.31
N MET A 35 -4.85 -0.28 -3.70
CA MET A 35 -5.54 -0.19 -5.01
C MET A 35 -4.54 -0.39 -6.16
N LYS A 36 -3.45 0.39 -6.17
CA LYS A 36 -2.39 0.28 -7.18
C LYS A 36 -1.77 -1.12 -7.23
N SER A 37 -1.55 -1.75 -6.08
CA SER A 37 -1.04 -3.12 -6.00
C SER A 37 -1.99 -4.13 -6.64
N ARG A 38 -3.31 -4.01 -6.42
CA ARG A 38 -4.29 -4.89 -7.08
C ARG A 38 -4.32 -4.67 -8.59
N ASP A 39 -4.23 -3.42 -9.04
CA ASP A 39 -4.21 -3.11 -10.47
C ASP A 39 -2.95 -3.65 -11.14
N ALA A 40 -1.78 -3.47 -10.52
CA ALA A 40 -0.53 -4.05 -10.97
C ALA A 40 -0.60 -5.58 -11.08
N LYS A 41 -1.23 -6.24 -10.10
CA LYS A 41 -1.46 -7.69 -10.14
C LYS A 41 -2.35 -8.08 -11.31
N ARG A 42 -3.48 -7.40 -11.54
CA ARG A 42 -4.36 -7.70 -12.68
C ARG A 42 -3.63 -7.55 -14.02
N VAL A 43 -2.83 -6.50 -14.18
CA VAL A 43 -2.01 -6.30 -15.39
C VAL A 43 -1.02 -7.44 -15.57
N SER A 44 -0.35 -7.86 -14.48
CA SER A 44 0.56 -9.01 -14.50
C SER A 44 -0.14 -10.31 -14.87
N ASP A 45 -1.35 -10.54 -14.35
CA ASP A 45 -2.13 -11.75 -14.62
C ASP A 45 -2.58 -11.80 -16.09
N ILE A 46 -3.07 -10.69 -16.64
CA ILE A 46 -3.42 -10.59 -18.07
C ILE A 46 -2.20 -10.84 -18.95
N LYS A 47 -1.05 -10.25 -18.60
CA LYS A 47 0.19 -10.46 -19.37
C LYS A 47 0.64 -11.91 -19.36
N GLN A 48 0.50 -12.60 -18.23
CA GLN A 48 0.79 -14.04 -18.14
C GLN A 48 -0.14 -14.86 -19.03
N ILE A 49 -1.43 -14.55 -19.06
CA ILE A 49 -2.40 -15.22 -19.94
C ILE A 49 -2.03 -14.96 -21.41
N GLN A 50 -1.74 -13.71 -21.78
CA GLN A 50 -1.31 -13.37 -23.14
C GLN A 50 -0.09 -14.18 -23.56
N THR A 51 0.95 -14.23 -22.71
CA THR A 51 2.15 -15.03 -22.99
C THR A 51 1.82 -16.51 -23.14
N ALA A 52 0.92 -17.07 -22.34
CA ALA A 52 0.49 -18.46 -22.48
C ALA A 52 -0.26 -18.72 -23.80
N LEU A 53 -1.10 -17.79 -24.23
CA LEU A 53 -1.81 -17.86 -25.53
C LEU A 53 -0.85 -17.75 -26.71
N GLU A 54 0.14 -16.86 -26.63
CA GLU A 54 1.20 -16.73 -27.64
C GLU A 54 2.04 -18.00 -27.75
N LEU A 55 2.39 -18.62 -26.61
CA LEU A 55 3.08 -19.91 -26.59
C LEU A 55 2.26 -21.00 -27.27
N TYR A 56 0.96 -21.09 -26.96
CA TYR A 56 0.08 -22.07 -27.61
C TYR A 56 -0.03 -21.82 -29.12
N TYR A 57 -0.17 -20.55 -29.53
CA TYR A 57 -0.22 -20.21 -30.96
C TYR A 57 1.05 -20.64 -31.69
N ASN A 58 2.23 -20.46 -31.08
CA ASN A 58 3.49 -20.89 -31.68
C ASN A 58 3.54 -22.42 -31.88
N ASP A 59 2.94 -23.19 -30.98
CA ASP A 59 2.93 -24.66 -31.04
C ASP A 59 1.83 -25.20 -31.97
N ALA A 60 0.63 -24.61 -31.94
CA ALA A 60 -0.57 -25.11 -32.61
C ALA A 60 -0.97 -24.34 -33.88
N ASN A 61 -0.27 -23.24 -34.21
CA ASN A 61 -0.59 -22.30 -35.31
C ASN A 61 -2.03 -21.74 -35.27
N SER A 62 -2.69 -21.81 -34.11
CA SER A 62 -4.03 -21.29 -33.85
C SER A 62 -4.12 -20.91 -32.38
N TYR A 63 -4.95 -19.94 -32.03
CA TYR A 63 -5.31 -19.72 -30.63
C TYR A 63 -6.25 -20.83 -30.14
N PRO A 64 -6.22 -21.17 -28.83
CA PRO A 64 -7.16 -22.12 -28.23
C PRO A 64 -8.63 -21.70 -28.38
#